data_AF-A0A960EXX2-F1
#
_entry.id   AF-A0A960EXX2-F1
#
_cell.length_a   1.000
_cell.length_b   1.000
_cell.length_c   1.000
_cell.angle_alpha   90.00
_cell.angle_beta   90.00
_cell.angle_gamma   90.00
#
_symmetry.space_group_name_H-M   'P 1'
#
loop_
_entity.id
_entity.type
_entity.pdbx_description
1 polymer ?
#
loop_
_entity_poly.entity_id
_entity_poly.type
_entity_poly.pdbx_seq_one_letter_code
_entity_poly.pdbx_strand_id
1 'polypeptide(L)'
;MGAFRTEWDTEANPRYDVWTTTNGGEILPGILTPFAATLYNAMDHRSLSELMKTYPTGKRVKIFQPPIGNFFGITAGRLTLNVGFSVAAMSCLDRDIAAAMAGQFFQGSDDALRYLVDAPDAEHEAARAVATAQREGAERESRAIQEALYEERMTDQAQQDRALPLKKAWKRLHDLMPEVLDLLNRHYVVSTAAGEMQVRLAGVIAAGGGDPGAIVGLCSGLGNVESSKPALRLYELAAVARRYASVRKVVEAGDADAVLAALADPPDKGWQAFADEWDEFIFRYGFRVQGEADPTVPDWSEDPTFVVSQVRSMMALTPADSPAAHIKKAAANRVKLEKAVRAS
;
A
#
# COMPACT_ATOMS: atom_id res chain seq x y z
N MET A 1 -31.71 9.57 -16.94
CA MET A 1 -30.48 8.95 -17.48
C MET A 1 -30.12 7.80 -16.55
N GLY A 2 -30.08 6.56 -17.04
CA GLY A 2 -29.60 5.44 -16.23
C GLY A 2 -28.12 5.67 -15.92
N ALA A 3 -27.74 5.55 -14.65
CA ALA A 3 -26.32 5.56 -14.29
C ALA A 3 -25.63 4.37 -14.98
N PHE A 4 -24.46 4.59 -15.57
CA PHE A 4 -23.62 3.51 -16.10
C PHE A 4 -23.27 2.58 -14.94
N ARG A 5 -23.57 1.28 -15.08
CA ARG A 5 -23.29 0.24 -14.08
C ARG A 5 -22.68 -0.96 -14.79
N THR A 6 -21.57 -1.47 -14.28
CA THR A 6 -21.02 -2.75 -14.75
C THR A 6 -21.72 -3.92 -14.06
N GLU A 7 -21.69 -5.11 -14.64
CA GLU A 7 -22.29 -6.30 -14.02
C GLU A 7 -21.61 -6.73 -12.71
N TRP A 8 -20.38 -6.26 -12.48
CA TRP A 8 -19.57 -6.51 -11.27
C TRP A 8 -19.51 -5.32 -10.31
N ASP A 9 -20.31 -4.28 -10.52
CA ASP A 9 -20.46 -3.19 -9.55
C ASP A 9 -21.14 -3.73 -8.27
N THR A 10 -20.55 -3.41 -7.13
CA THR A 10 -21.09 -3.81 -5.83
C THR A 10 -22.48 -3.23 -5.62
N GLU A 11 -23.31 -3.94 -4.87
CA GLU A 11 -24.58 -3.39 -4.40
C GLU A 11 -24.35 -2.32 -3.34
N ALA A 12 -25.28 -1.36 -3.30
CA ALA A 12 -25.25 -0.28 -2.31
C ALA A 12 -25.30 -0.87 -0.89
N ASN A 13 -24.40 -0.40 -0.03
CA ASN A 13 -24.43 -0.80 1.37
C ASN A 13 -25.64 -0.15 2.06
N PRO A 14 -26.57 -0.95 2.61
CA PRO A 14 -27.83 -0.42 3.13
C PRO A 14 -27.68 0.29 4.48
N ARG A 15 -26.48 0.22 5.10
CA ARG A 15 -26.18 0.89 6.36
C ARG A 15 -25.22 2.05 6.20
N TYR A 16 -24.19 1.91 5.38
CA TYR A 16 -23.12 2.90 5.23
C TYR A 16 -23.08 3.42 3.79
N ASP A 17 -23.74 4.54 3.55
CA ASP A 17 -24.00 5.11 2.22
C ASP A 17 -23.06 6.26 1.84
N VAL A 18 -22.03 6.56 2.63
CA VAL A 18 -21.06 7.62 2.34
C VAL A 18 -19.79 7.00 1.74
N TRP A 19 -19.59 7.28 0.46
CA TRP A 19 -18.53 6.70 -0.37
C TRP A 19 -17.64 7.78 -0.98
N THR A 20 -16.39 7.45 -1.22
CA THR A 20 -15.45 8.32 -1.92
C THR A 20 -14.63 7.56 -2.95
N THR A 21 -14.21 8.25 -4.01
CA THR A 21 -13.19 7.77 -4.96
C THR A 21 -11.79 8.20 -4.56
N THR A 22 -11.65 9.11 -3.59
CA THR A 22 -10.36 9.57 -3.07
C THR A 22 -9.56 8.37 -2.58
N ASN A 23 -8.28 8.30 -2.96
CA ASN A 23 -7.33 7.21 -2.68
C ASN A 23 -7.67 5.85 -3.31
N GLY A 24 -8.91 5.58 -3.72
CA GLY A 24 -9.30 4.31 -4.36
C GLY A 24 -8.47 4.01 -5.62
N GLY A 25 -8.25 5.02 -6.46
CA GLY A 25 -7.43 4.90 -7.67
C GLY A 25 -5.92 4.75 -7.41
N GLU A 26 -5.44 5.06 -6.20
CA GLU A 26 -4.04 4.81 -5.81
C GLU A 26 -3.82 3.33 -5.44
N ILE A 27 -4.85 2.67 -4.92
CA ILE A 27 -4.83 1.25 -4.58
C ILE A 27 -5.05 0.41 -5.85
N LEU A 28 -6.15 0.67 -6.55
CA LEU A 28 -6.57 -0.05 -7.75
C LEU A 28 -6.94 0.96 -8.84
N PRO A 29 -6.00 1.32 -9.72
CA PRO A 29 -6.25 2.32 -10.76
C PRO A 29 -7.14 1.78 -11.87
N GLY A 30 -7.89 2.68 -12.52
CA GLY A 30 -8.64 2.36 -13.74
C GLY A 30 -9.94 1.59 -13.52
N ILE A 31 -10.38 0.89 -14.57
CA ILE A 31 -11.56 0.02 -14.54
C ILE A 31 -11.10 -1.39 -14.21
N LEU A 32 -11.64 -1.94 -13.13
CA LEU A 32 -11.32 -3.28 -12.66
C LEU A 32 -11.87 -4.36 -13.59
N THR A 33 -11.11 -5.44 -13.71
CA THR A 33 -11.60 -6.68 -14.30
C THR A 33 -12.68 -7.31 -13.42
N PRO A 34 -13.61 -8.12 -13.99
CA PRO A 34 -14.60 -8.83 -13.19
C PRO A 34 -13.97 -9.73 -12.12
N PHE A 35 -12.81 -10.34 -12.42
CA PHE A 35 -12.08 -11.16 -11.48
C PHE A 35 -11.56 -10.35 -10.29
N ALA A 36 -10.85 -9.24 -10.52
CA ALA A 36 -10.35 -8.38 -9.45
C ALA A 36 -11.52 -7.84 -8.60
N ALA A 37 -12.57 -7.31 -9.22
CA ALA A 37 -13.73 -6.77 -8.51
C ALA A 37 -14.40 -7.80 -7.58
N THR A 38 -14.65 -9.01 -8.08
CA THR A 38 -15.32 -10.07 -7.30
C THR A 38 -14.40 -10.67 -6.23
N LEU A 39 -13.09 -10.81 -6.51
CA LEU A 39 -12.09 -11.24 -5.53
C LEU A 39 -12.01 -10.26 -4.36
N TYR A 40 -11.87 -8.96 -4.64
CA TYR A 40 -11.79 -7.92 -3.60
C TYR A 40 -13.05 -7.84 -2.75
N ASN A 41 -14.25 -7.94 -3.35
CA ASN A 41 -15.49 -7.91 -2.57
C ASN A 41 -15.62 -9.12 -1.64
N ALA A 42 -15.19 -10.31 -2.08
CA ALA A 42 -15.14 -11.50 -1.23
C ALA A 42 -14.08 -11.38 -0.11
N MET A 43 -12.90 -10.83 -0.43
CA MET A 43 -11.83 -10.58 0.53
C MET A 43 -12.24 -9.57 1.59
N ASP A 44 -12.83 -8.44 1.18
CA ASP A 44 -13.34 -7.37 2.03
C ASP A 44 -14.28 -7.92 3.10
N HIS A 45 -15.30 -8.68 2.69
CA HIS A 45 -16.23 -9.31 3.62
C HIS A 45 -15.53 -10.23 4.64
N ARG A 46 -14.67 -11.14 4.17
CA ARG A 46 -14.01 -12.14 5.03
C ARG A 46 -13.01 -11.49 5.99
N SER A 47 -12.18 -10.61 5.47
CA SER A 47 -11.14 -9.86 6.19
C SER A 47 -11.77 -9.06 7.33
N LEU A 48 -12.73 -8.18 7.01
CA LEU A 48 -13.40 -7.35 8.01
C LEU A 48 -14.17 -8.20 9.03
N SER A 49 -14.79 -9.30 8.61
CA SER A 49 -15.55 -10.17 9.51
C SER A 49 -14.65 -10.80 10.57
N GLU A 50 -13.43 -11.23 10.20
CA GLU A 50 -12.47 -11.75 11.17
C GLU A 50 -11.81 -10.64 11.99
N LEU A 51 -11.43 -9.53 11.36
CA LEU A 51 -10.81 -8.40 12.05
C LEU A 51 -11.72 -7.84 13.15
N MET A 52 -12.98 -7.55 12.83
CA MET A 52 -13.89 -6.94 13.80
C MET A 52 -14.26 -7.88 14.95
N LYS A 53 -14.13 -9.21 14.80
CA LYS A 53 -14.31 -10.15 15.92
C LYS A 53 -13.24 -10.02 16.99
N THR A 54 -12.07 -9.47 16.66
CA THR A 54 -10.97 -9.32 17.62
C THR A 54 -11.25 -8.24 18.67
N TYR A 55 -12.16 -7.29 18.38
CA TYR A 55 -12.49 -6.19 19.26
C TYR A 55 -13.84 -6.41 19.99
N PRO A 56 -13.93 -6.20 21.31
CA PRO A 56 -15.20 -6.32 22.06
C PRO A 56 -16.34 -5.47 21.50
N THR A 57 -16.00 -4.29 20.97
CA THR A 57 -16.91 -3.34 20.34
C THR A 57 -17.22 -3.68 18.88
N GLY A 58 -16.47 -4.57 18.23
CA GLY A 58 -16.58 -4.81 16.79
C GLY A 58 -17.88 -5.46 16.35
N LYS A 59 -18.62 -6.12 17.25
CA LYS A 59 -19.99 -6.59 16.98
C LYS A 59 -21.01 -5.47 16.72
N ARG A 60 -20.64 -4.21 17.00
CA ARG A 60 -21.50 -3.04 16.84
C ARG A 60 -21.48 -2.48 15.41
N VAL A 61 -20.51 -2.89 14.59
CA VAL A 61 -20.53 -2.63 13.14
C VAL A 61 -21.16 -3.80 12.40
N LYS A 62 -21.86 -3.50 11.30
CA LYS A 62 -22.47 -4.51 10.46
C LYS A 62 -21.59 -4.76 9.24
N ILE A 63 -21.26 -6.02 8.99
CA ILE A 63 -20.55 -6.42 7.78
C ILE A 63 -21.52 -7.25 6.94
N PHE A 64 -21.62 -6.91 5.66
CA PHE A 64 -22.52 -7.52 4.69
C PHE A 64 -21.75 -8.50 3.81
N GLN A 65 -22.44 -9.54 3.35
CA GLN A 65 -21.92 -10.49 2.38
C GLN A 65 -21.87 -9.83 0.98
N PRO A 66 -20.97 -10.28 0.09
CA PRO A 66 -21.05 -9.98 -1.34
C PRO A 66 -22.46 -10.26 -1.90
N PRO A 67 -22.96 -9.47 -2.87
CA PRO A 67 -22.24 -8.46 -3.65
C PRO A 67 -22.20 -7.06 -3.02
N ILE A 68 -22.63 -6.89 -1.77
CA ILE A 68 -22.59 -5.59 -1.09
C ILE A 68 -21.15 -5.22 -0.74
N GLY A 69 -20.73 -3.99 -1.04
CA GLY A 69 -19.42 -3.47 -0.62
C GLY A 69 -19.42 -3.06 0.85
N ASN A 70 -18.38 -3.41 1.63
CA ASN A 70 -18.21 -2.90 3.00
C ASN A 70 -17.23 -1.74 3.00
N PHE A 71 -15.94 -1.97 3.24
CA PHE A 71 -14.93 -0.93 3.12
C PHE A 71 -14.61 -0.66 1.65
N PHE A 72 -14.44 -1.73 0.88
CA PHE A 72 -14.28 -1.66 -0.57
C PHE A 72 -15.63 -1.82 -1.29
N GLY A 73 -15.88 -0.91 -2.23
CA GLY A 73 -17.00 -0.97 -3.16
C GLY A 73 -16.52 -0.76 -4.58
N ILE A 74 -17.29 -1.23 -5.54
CA ILE A 74 -17.04 -1.01 -6.97
C ILE A 74 -18.19 -0.19 -7.54
N THR A 75 -17.88 1.00 -8.06
CA THR A 75 -18.85 1.92 -8.67
C THR A 75 -18.38 2.30 -10.07
N ALA A 76 -19.20 2.02 -11.09
CA ALA A 76 -18.85 2.23 -12.50
C ALA A 76 -17.49 1.58 -12.86
N GLY A 77 -17.25 0.37 -12.34
CA GLY A 77 -16.04 -0.41 -12.51
C GLY A 77 -14.81 0.08 -11.75
N ARG A 78 -14.91 1.11 -10.90
CA ARG A 78 -13.78 1.69 -10.14
C ARG A 78 -13.88 1.36 -8.67
N LEU A 79 -12.73 1.21 -8.00
CA LEU A 79 -12.67 1.09 -6.55
C LEU A 79 -13.15 2.39 -5.90
N THR A 80 -14.08 2.24 -4.95
CA THR A 80 -14.58 3.29 -4.06
C THR A 80 -14.41 2.84 -2.61
N LEU A 81 -14.09 3.77 -1.73
CA LEU A 81 -13.90 3.53 -0.29
C LEU A 81 -15.13 4.00 0.48
N ASN A 82 -15.60 3.17 1.42
CA ASN A 82 -16.73 3.52 2.27
C ASN A 82 -16.27 4.28 3.50
N VAL A 83 -16.44 5.59 3.47
CA VAL A 83 -16.10 6.47 4.59
C VAL A 83 -17.03 6.20 5.78
N GLY A 84 -18.31 5.90 5.53
CA GLY A 84 -19.26 5.58 6.59
C GLY A 84 -18.89 4.32 7.38
N PHE A 85 -18.48 3.24 6.69
CA PHE A 85 -17.96 2.04 7.34
C PHE A 85 -16.66 2.34 8.08
N SER A 86 -15.76 3.12 7.47
CA SER A 86 -14.47 3.52 8.08
C SER A 86 -14.70 4.23 9.41
N VAL A 87 -15.58 5.24 9.45
CA VAL A 87 -15.97 5.95 10.68
C VAL A 87 -16.55 5.00 11.71
N ALA A 88 -17.47 4.12 11.32
CA ALA A 88 -18.09 3.16 12.22
C ALA A 88 -17.05 2.19 12.82
N ALA A 89 -16.22 1.59 11.98
CA ALA A 89 -15.19 0.62 12.39
C ALA A 89 -14.13 1.26 13.28
N MET A 90 -13.68 2.47 12.95
CA MET A 90 -12.71 3.19 13.76
C MET A 90 -13.28 3.63 15.11
N SER A 91 -14.55 4.03 15.14
CA SER A 91 -15.20 4.42 16.39
C SER A 91 -15.32 3.27 17.39
N CYS A 92 -15.23 2.01 16.95
CA CYS A 92 -15.12 0.86 17.86
C CYS A 92 -13.87 0.96 18.76
N LEU A 93 -12.79 1.60 18.32
CA LEU A 93 -11.58 1.82 19.12
C LEU A 93 -11.66 3.13 19.90
N ASP A 94 -11.95 4.23 19.20
CA ASP A 94 -11.96 5.56 19.77
C ASP A 94 -12.81 6.50 18.89
N ARG A 95 -13.92 6.98 19.46
CA ARG A 95 -14.94 7.77 18.76
C ARG A 95 -14.40 9.13 18.31
N ASP A 96 -13.62 9.79 19.16
CA ASP A 96 -13.12 11.14 18.88
C ASP A 96 -11.99 11.10 17.84
N ILE A 97 -11.13 10.07 17.93
CA ILE A 97 -10.14 9.80 16.88
C ILE A 97 -10.83 9.48 15.54
N ALA A 98 -11.88 8.66 15.53
CA ALA A 98 -12.61 8.35 14.30
C ALA A 98 -13.19 9.61 13.65
N ALA A 99 -13.77 10.52 14.45
CA ALA A 99 -14.29 11.79 13.95
C ALA A 99 -13.19 12.69 13.38
N ALA A 100 -12.06 12.81 14.08
CA ALA A 100 -10.93 13.61 13.61
C ALA A 100 -10.31 13.04 12.32
N MET A 101 -10.20 11.72 12.21
CA MET A 101 -9.68 11.06 11.01
C MET A 101 -10.60 11.23 9.81
N ALA A 102 -11.92 11.22 10.01
CA ALA A 102 -12.87 11.51 8.93
C ALA A 102 -12.60 12.89 8.31
N GLY A 103 -12.45 13.92 9.15
CA GLY A 103 -12.15 15.28 8.69
C GLY A 103 -10.76 15.41 8.03
N GLN A 104 -9.75 14.69 8.53
CA GLN A 104 -8.38 14.78 8.02
C GLN A 104 -8.19 14.05 6.69
N PHE A 105 -8.72 12.82 6.54
CA PHE A 105 -8.41 11.94 5.42
C PHE A 105 -9.53 11.86 4.37
N PHE A 106 -10.75 12.28 4.70
CA PHE A 106 -11.91 12.19 3.83
C PHE A 106 -12.66 13.53 3.72
N GLN A 107 -11.91 14.58 3.37
CA GLN A 107 -12.46 15.94 3.22
C GLN A 107 -13.74 15.94 2.37
N GLY A 108 -14.78 16.63 2.86
CA GLY A 108 -16.09 16.68 2.21
C GLY A 108 -17.01 15.49 2.52
N SER A 109 -16.61 14.58 3.40
CA SER A 109 -17.40 13.41 3.82
C SER A 109 -17.94 13.51 5.25
N ASP A 110 -18.19 14.73 5.74
CA ASP A 110 -18.63 14.99 7.13
C ASP A 110 -19.94 14.27 7.49
N ASP A 111 -20.78 13.99 6.49
CA ASP A 111 -22.00 13.19 6.66
C ASP A 111 -21.70 11.77 7.21
N ALA A 112 -20.49 11.24 7.00
CA ALA A 112 -20.08 9.94 7.55
C ALA A 112 -20.08 9.91 9.09
N LEU A 113 -20.00 11.07 9.76
CA LEU A 113 -20.02 11.15 11.23
C LEU A 113 -21.33 10.63 11.84
N ARG A 114 -22.42 10.52 11.06
CA ARG A 114 -23.66 9.87 11.51
C ARG A 114 -23.52 8.38 11.80
N TYR A 115 -22.39 7.78 11.42
CA TYR A 115 -22.07 6.37 11.62
C TYR A 115 -21.16 6.08 12.81
N LEU A 116 -20.81 7.10 13.60
CA LEU A 116 -20.12 6.89 14.87
C LEU A 116 -20.91 5.90 15.74
N VAL A 117 -20.21 4.93 16.29
CA VAL A 117 -20.77 3.89 17.14
C VAL A 117 -20.44 4.22 18.59
N ASP A 118 -21.46 4.17 19.45
CA ASP A 118 -21.28 4.30 20.89
C ASP A 118 -21.11 2.93 21.56
N ALA A 119 -20.20 2.88 22.53
CA ALA A 119 -20.02 1.77 23.45
C ALA A 119 -19.66 2.28 24.86
N PRO A 120 -19.86 1.49 25.92
CA PRO A 120 -19.35 1.82 27.24
C PRO A 120 -17.82 2.03 27.23
N ASP A 121 -17.31 2.97 28.03
CA ASP A 121 -15.88 3.28 28.11
C ASP A 121 -15.01 2.04 28.35
N ALA A 122 -15.47 1.12 29.20
CA ALA A 122 -14.76 -0.13 29.47
C ALA A 122 -14.63 -1.04 28.23
N GLU A 123 -15.60 -1.05 27.31
CA GLU A 123 -15.49 -1.79 26.05
C GLU A 123 -14.49 -1.11 25.10
N HIS A 124 -14.48 0.23 25.04
CA HIS A 124 -13.50 0.98 24.27
C HIS A 124 -12.07 0.80 24.79
N GLU A 125 -11.88 0.83 26.11
CA GLU A 125 -10.57 0.54 26.73
C GLU A 125 -10.09 -0.87 26.40
N ALA A 126 -10.97 -1.87 26.47
CA ALA A 126 -10.63 -3.23 26.09
C ALA A 126 -10.29 -3.36 24.60
N ALA A 127 -11.02 -2.68 23.72
CA ALA A 127 -10.73 -2.66 22.29
C ALA A 127 -9.39 -1.97 21.96
N ARG A 128 -9.08 -0.85 22.64
CA ARG A 128 -7.77 -0.19 22.54
C ARG A 128 -6.63 -1.06 23.04
N ALA A 129 -6.83 -1.80 24.13
CA ALA A 129 -5.81 -2.74 24.64
C ALA A 129 -5.48 -3.82 23.60
N VAL A 130 -6.49 -4.38 22.91
CA VAL A 130 -6.28 -5.31 21.79
C VAL A 130 -5.52 -4.64 20.65
N ALA A 131 -5.94 -3.44 20.23
CA ALA A 131 -5.29 -2.71 19.15
C ALA A 131 -3.81 -2.39 19.48
N THR A 132 -3.52 -1.97 20.70
CA THR A 132 -2.15 -1.72 21.18
C THR A 132 -1.30 -2.98 21.13
N ALA A 133 -1.80 -4.12 21.64
CA ALA A 133 -1.07 -5.38 21.59
C ALA A 133 -0.77 -5.82 20.14
N GLN A 134 -1.73 -5.68 19.22
CA GLN A 134 -1.52 -5.97 17.80
C GLN A 134 -0.44 -5.05 17.19
N ARG A 135 -0.44 -3.76 17.53
CA ARG A 135 0.54 -2.78 17.03
C ARG A 135 1.95 -3.06 17.53
N GLU A 136 2.11 -3.43 18.80
CA GLU A 136 3.40 -3.78 19.40
C GLU A 136 4.01 -5.03 18.74
N GLY A 137 3.18 -5.98 18.30
CA GLY A 137 3.61 -7.17 17.56
C GLY A 137 3.86 -6.95 16.06
N ALA A 138 3.18 -5.97 15.45
CA ALA A 138 3.04 -5.86 14.00
C ALA A 138 4.36 -5.81 13.23
N GLU A 139 5.36 -5.06 13.71
CA GLU A 139 6.64 -4.95 13.00
C GLU A 139 7.38 -6.28 12.97
N ARG A 140 7.43 -6.98 14.12
CA ARG A 140 8.10 -8.27 14.26
C ARG A 140 7.44 -9.34 13.40
N GLU A 141 6.11 -9.39 13.42
CA GLU A 141 5.32 -10.31 12.60
C GLU A 141 5.46 -10.03 11.10
N SER A 142 5.40 -8.75 10.71
CA SER A 142 5.55 -8.37 9.29
C SER A 142 6.94 -8.71 8.76
N ARG A 143 8.00 -8.56 9.56
CA ARG A 143 9.35 -9.01 9.18
C ARG A 143 9.43 -10.51 8.99
N ALA A 144 8.86 -11.29 9.91
CA ALA A 144 8.89 -12.75 9.80
C ALA A 144 8.18 -13.24 8.53
N ILE A 145 7.04 -12.64 8.17
CA ILE A 145 6.35 -12.98 6.92
C ILE A 145 7.16 -12.53 5.70
N GLN A 146 7.73 -11.32 5.74
CA GLN A 146 8.59 -10.86 4.66
C GLN A 146 9.77 -11.81 4.43
N GLU A 147 10.43 -12.28 5.50
CA GLU A 147 11.50 -13.26 5.43
C GLU A 147 11.02 -14.59 4.81
N ALA A 148 9.88 -15.12 5.26
CA ALA A 148 9.31 -16.34 4.68
C ALA A 148 8.97 -16.21 3.19
N LEU A 149 8.42 -15.06 2.77
CA LEU A 149 8.15 -14.78 1.35
C LEU A 149 9.45 -14.67 0.54
N TYR A 150 10.52 -14.10 1.10
CA TYR A 150 11.83 -14.08 0.44
C TYR A 150 12.43 -15.48 0.34
N GLU A 151 12.33 -16.29 1.40
CA GLU A 151 12.79 -17.68 1.37
C GLU A 151 12.04 -18.50 0.31
N GLU A 152 10.71 -18.37 0.22
CA GLU A 152 9.92 -19.02 -0.82
C GLU A 152 10.36 -18.55 -2.22
N ARG A 153 10.63 -17.25 -2.40
CA ARG A 153 11.08 -16.70 -3.68
C ARG A 153 12.47 -17.19 -4.12
N MET A 154 13.30 -17.65 -3.19
CA MET A 154 14.57 -18.31 -3.51
C MET A 154 14.39 -19.76 -4.02
N THR A 155 13.17 -20.30 -3.94
CA THR A 155 12.83 -21.64 -4.44
C THR A 155 12.16 -21.57 -5.81
N ASP A 156 11.89 -22.74 -6.41
CA ASP A 156 11.16 -22.84 -7.67
C ASP A 156 9.62 -22.73 -7.52
N GLN A 157 9.11 -22.35 -6.35
CA GLN A 157 7.67 -22.36 -6.03
C GLN A 157 6.87 -21.48 -7.01
N ALA A 158 7.37 -20.30 -7.38
CA ALA A 158 6.70 -19.41 -8.32
C ALA A 158 6.60 -20.04 -9.74
N GLN A 159 7.67 -20.68 -10.22
CA GLN A 159 7.63 -21.40 -11.50
C GLN A 159 6.65 -22.59 -11.45
N GLN A 160 6.61 -23.30 -10.32
CA GLN A 160 5.68 -24.41 -10.11
C GLN A 160 4.23 -23.94 -10.11
N ASP A 161 3.92 -22.85 -9.41
CA ASP A 161 2.57 -22.27 -9.36
C ASP A 161 2.12 -21.75 -10.74
N ARG A 162 3.02 -21.12 -11.51
CA ARG A 162 2.75 -20.70 -12.91
C ARG A 162 2.49 -21.87 -13.86
N ALA A 163 3.07 -23.04 -13.59
CA ALA A 163 2.87 -24.24 -14.40
C ALA A 163 1.58 -25.01 -14.05
N LEU A 164 0.83 -24.59 -13.02
CA LEU A 164 -0.39 -25.29 -12.60
C LEU A 164 -1.51 -25.17 -13.66
N PRO A 165 -2.21 -26.27 -13.98
CA PRO A 165 -3.47 -26.21 -14.70
C PRO A 165 -4.49 -25.35 -13.95
N LEU A 166 -5.36 -24.64 -14.67
CA LEU A 166 -6.30 -23.64 -14.12
C LEU A 166 -7.05 -24.11 -12.86
N LYS A 167 -7.59 -25.33 -12.84
CA LYS A 167 -8.31 -25.86 -11.67
C LYS A 167 -7.43 -25.99 -10.43
N LYS A 168 -6.16 -26.36 -10.61
CA LYS A 168 -5.17 -26.46 -9.51
C LYS A 168 -4.69 -25.07 -9.09
N ALA A 169 -4.48 -24.16 -10.04
CA ALA A 169 -4.16 -22.76 -9.74
C ALA A 169 -5.27 -22.08 -8.92
N TRP A 170 -6.54 -22.32 -9.29
CA TRP A 170 -7.69 -21.83 -8.52
C TRP A 170 -7.71 -22.38 -7.08
N LYS A 171 -7.42 -23.67 -6.91
CA LYS A 171 -7.29 -24.27 -5.58
C LYS A 171 -6.13 -23.62 -4.80
N ARG A 172 -4.97 -23.45 -5.43
CA ARG A 172 -3.78 -22.83 -4.83
C ARG A 172 -4.07 -21.41 -4.34
N LEU A 173 -4.75 -20.59 -5.15
CA LEU A 173 -5.23 -19.27 -4.74
C LEU A 173 -6.10 -19.36 -3.47
N HIS A 174 -7.08 -20.26 -3.45
CA HIS A 174 -7.94 -20.46 -2.28
C HIS A 174 -7.18 -20.95 -1.04
N ASP A 175 -6.19 -21.81 -1.20
CA ASP A 175 -5.35 -22.32 -0.11
C ASP A 175 -4.48 -21.20 0.50
N LEU A 176 -4.06 -20.22 -0.31
CA LEU A 176 -3.32 -19.02 0.13
C LEU A 176 -4.20 -17.95 0.78
N MET A 177 -5.51 -17.97 0.53
CA MET A 177 -6.42 -16.91 1.02
C MET A 177 -6.35 -16.64 2.54
N PRO A 178 -6.25 -17.64 3.44
CA PRO A 178 -6.15 -17.35 4.87
C PRO A 178 -4.96 -16.45 5.22
N GLU A 179 -3.79 -16.68 4.62
CA GLU A 179 -2.58 -15.88 4.84
C GLU A 179 -2.72 -14.48 4.22
N VAL A 180 -3.28 -14.38 3.02
CA VAL A 180 -3.58 -13.09 2.38
C VAL A 180 -4.53 -12.25 3.25
N LEU A 181 -5.54 -12.86 3.87
CA LEU A 181 -6.47 -12.17 4.76
C LEU A 181 -5.82 -11.75 6.08
N ASP A 182 -4.89 -12.55 6.63
CA ASP A 182 -4.09 -12.14 7.80
C ASP A 182 -3.23 -10.91 7.47
N LEU A 183 -2.55 -10.93 6.32
CA LEU A 183 -1.77 -9.80 5.82
C LEU A 183 -2.62 -8.55 5.62
N LEU A 184 -3.80 -8.69 4.99
CA LEU A 184 -4.73 -7.58 4.80
C LEU A 184 -5.25 -7.01 6.13
N ASN A 185 -5.59 -7.89 7.09
CA ASN A 185 -6.00 -7.45 8.43
C ASN A 185 -4.88 -6.72 9.16
N ARG A 186 -3.64 -7.23 9.10
CA ARG A 186 -2.47 -6.54 9.67
C ARG A 186 -2.26 -5.19 9.00
N HIS A 187 -2.40 -5.10 7.68
CA HIS A 187 -2.35 -3.85 6.92
C HIS A 187 -3.39 -2.83 7.43
N TYR A 188 -4.64 -3.24 7.67
CA TYR A 188 -5.67 -2.38 8.25
C TYR A 188 -5.28 -1.89 9.65
N VAL A 189 -4.78 -2.77 10.52
CA VAL A 189 -4.36 -2.41 11.89
C VAL A 189 -3.26 -1.35 11.87
N VAL A 190 -2.20 -1.54 11.08
CA VAL A 190 -1.07 -0.59 11.03
C VAL A 190 -1.43 0.72 10.33
N SER A 191 -2.24 0.67 9.27
CA SER A 191 -2.68 1.88 8.55
C SER A 191 -3.59 2.75 9.42
N THR A 192 -4.52 2.11 10.14
CA THR A 192 -5.40 2.80 11.09
C THR A 192 -4.58 3.40 12.25
N ALA A 193 -3.60 2.66 12.76
CA ALA A 193 -2.70 3.15 13.80
C ALA A 193 -1.89 4.38 13.34
N ALA A 194 -1.41 4.39 12.09
CA ALA A 194 -0.69 5.53 11.54
C ALA A 194 -1.58 6.79 11.47
N GLY A 195 -2.84 6.65 11.07
CA GLY A 195 -3.81 7.76 11.09
C GLY A 195 -4.13 8.25 12.50
N GLU A 196 -4.38 7.33 13.44
CA GLU A 196 -4.64 7.65 14.85
C GLU A 196 -3.47 8.41 15.46
N MET A 197 -2.24 7.93 15.27
CA MET A 197 -1.05 8.57 15.85
C MET A 197 -0.80 9.95 15.26
N GLN A 198 -1.14 10.19 13.99
CA GLN A 198 -1.11 11.53 13.40
C GLN A 198 -2.10 12.47 14.08
N VAL A 199 -3.35 12.03 14.30
CA VAL A 199 -4.37 12.82 15.02
C VAL A 199 -3.91 13.13 16.44
N ARG A 200 -3.43 12.12 17.17
CA ARG A 200 -2.95 12.30 18.55
C ARG A 200 -1.77 13.28 18.61
N LEU A 201 -0.79 13.15 17.73
CA LEU A 201 0.36 14.05 17.68
C LEU A 201 -0.05 15.48 17.29
N ALA A 202 -0.96 15.65 16.33
CA ALA A 202 -1.52 16.96 16.00
C ALA A 202 -2.22 17.61 17.21
N GLY A 203 -2.97 16.82 17.99
CA GLY A 203 -3.58 17.29 19.24
C GLY A 203 -2.57 17.73 20.29
N VAL A 204 -1.47 16.98 20.47
CA VAL A 204 -0.37 17.36 21.37
C VAL A 204 0.28 18.67 20.94
N ILE A 205 0.53 18.85 19.64
CA ILE A 205 1.11 20.08 19.09
C ILE A 205 0.19 21.27 19.35
N ALA A 206 -1.11 21.12 19.06
CA ALA A 206 -2.11 22.16 19.28
C ALA A 206 -2.25 22.52 20.77
N ALA A 207 -2.23 21.54 21.66
CA ALA A 207 -2.29 21.76 23.11
C ALA A 207 -1.06 22.53 23.63
N GLY A 208 0.08 22.41 22.96
CA GLY A 208 1.29 23.20 23.20
C GLY A 208 1.28 24.60 22.54
N GLY A 209 0.21 24.99 21.84
CA GLY A 209 0.12 26.26 21.13
C GLY A 209 0.78 26.27 19.74
N GLY A 210 1.23 25.12 19.25
CA GLY A 210 1.81 24.97 17.91
C GLY A 210 0.76 24.75 16.82
N ASP A 211 1.19 24.82 15.56
CA ASP A 211 0.35 24.52 14.40
C ASP A 211 0.20 22.99 14.21
N PRO A 212 -1.00 22.39 14.36
CA PRO A 212 -1.22 20.96 14.14
C PRO A 212 -0.88 20.51 12.71
N GLY A 213 -0.89 21.41 11.73
CA GLY A 213 -0.47 21.14 10.35
C GLY A 213 1.00 20.74 10.21
N ALA A 214 1.84 21.02 11.22
CA ALA A 214 3.23 20.58 11.27
C ALA A 214 3.39 19.05 11.20
N ILE A 215 2.34 18.27 11.51
CA ILE A 215 2.36 16.81 11.47
C ILE A 215 2.86 16.25 10.13
N VAL A 216 2.47 16.85 9.00
CA VAL A 216 2.88 16.40 7.66
C VAL A 216 4.40 16.47 7.49
N GLY A 217 5.01 17.57 7.95
CA GLY A 217 6.45 17.75 7.94
C GLY A 217 7.18 16.86 8.95
N LEU A 218 6.56 16.60 10.11
CA LEU A 218 7.11 15.73 11.15
C LEU A 218 7.10 14.24 10.74
N CYS A 219 6.14 13.84 9.92
CA CYS A 219 6.06 12.51 9.31
C CYS A 219 6.89 12.38 8.02
N SER A 220 7.58 13.43 7.58
CA SER A 220 8.43 13.39 6.38
C SER A 220 9.86 12.93 6.70
N GLY A 221 10.46 12.14 5.81
CA GLY A 221 11.87 11.73 5.97
C GLY A 221 12.14 10.87 7.21
N LEU A 222 11.21 9.96 7.55
CA LEU A 222 11.33 9.03 8.67
C LEU A 222 12.51 8.05 8.54
N GLY A 223 13.02 7.86 7.32
CA GLY A 223 14.07 6.87 7.01
C GLY A 223 13.50 5.45 6.94
N ASN A 224 14.23 4.53 6.29
CA ASN A 224 13.88 3.11 6.18
C ASN A 224 12.45 2.80 5.66
N VAL A 225 11.85 3.71 4.91
CA VAL A 225 10.53 3.49 4.30
C VAL A 225 10.68 2.53 3.12
N GLU A 226 10.01 1.37 3.17
CA GLU A 226 10.16 0.30 2.19
C GLU A 226 9.89 0.76 0.75
N SER A 227 8.87 1.59 0.54
CA SER A 227 8.51 2.12 -0.79
C SER A 227 9.57 3.05 -1.39
N SER A 228 10.51 3.57 -0.60
CA SER A 228 11.61 4.41 -1.09
C SER A 228 12.82 3.63 -1.58
N LYS A 229 12.95 2.35 -1.19
CA LYS A 229 14.12 1.52 -1.51
C LYS A 229 14.29 1.21 -3.01
N PRO A 230 13.23 0.93 -3.80
CA PRO A 230 13.38 0.72 -5.23
C PRO A 230 14.01 1.92 -5.95
N ALA A 231 13.62 3.15 -5.60
CA ALA A 231 14.18 4.36 -6.21
C ALA A 231 15.69 4.52 -5.93
N LEU A 232 16.14 4.19 -4.71
CA LEU A 232 17.57 4.19 -4.36
C LEU A 232 18.33 3.17 -5.21
N ARG A 233 17.82 1.94 -5.31
CA ARG A 233 18.46 0.86 -6.07
C ARG A 233 18.44 1.11 -7.58
N LEU A 234 17.39 1.73 -8.12
CA LEU A 234 17.36 2.20 -9.52
C LEU A 234 18.44 3.25 -9.80
N TYR A 235 18.70 4.16 -8.86
CA TYR A 235 19.74 5.17 -9.01
C TYR A 235 21.16 4.56 -8.99
N GLU A 236 21.36 3.52 -8.19
CA GLU A 236 22.61 2.73 -8.15
C GLU A 236 22.79 1.94 -9.45
N LEU A 237 21.74 1.27 -9.93
CA LEU A 237 21.72 0.59 -11.23
C LEU A 237 22.03 1.55 -12.39
N ALA A 238 21.47 2.76 -12.36
CA ALA A 238 21.79 3.83 -13.31
C ALA A 238 23.26 4.30 -13.22
N ALA A 239 23.90 4.23 -12.04
CA ALA A 239 25.32 4.53 -11.92
C ALA A 239 26.19 3.49 -12.63
N VAL A 240 25.81 2.21 -12.58
CA VAL A 240 26.46 1.13 -13.33
C VAL A 240 26.27 1.34 -14.83
N ALA A 241 25.04 1.65 -15.27
CA ALA A 241 24.77 1.96 -16.68
C ALA A 241 25.61 3.16 -17.18
N ARG A 242 25.75 4.23 -16.37
CA ARG A 242 26.65 5.34 -16.71
C ARG A 242 28.10 4.90 -16.84
N ARG A 243 28.61 4.00 -15.99
CA ARG A 243 30.04 3.64 -15.96
C ARG A 243 30.52 3.01 -17.27
N TYR A 244 29.71 2.18 -17.91
CA TYR A 244 30.10 1.42 -19.10
C TYR A 244 29.54 2.05 -20.37
N ALA A 245 30.42 2.44 -21.29
CA ALA A 245 30.01 3.13 -22.51
C ALA A 245 29.08 2.29 -23.41
N SER A 246 29.26 0.97 -23.45
CA SER A 246 28.40 0.04 -24.20
C SER A 246 26.98 0.00 -23.64
N VAL A 247 26.82 -0.09 -22.32
CA VAL A 247 25.51 -0.07 -21.63
C VAL A 247 24.85 1.30 -21.79
N ARG A 248 25.60 2.37 -21.46
CA ARG A 248 25.12 3.75 -21.51
C ARG A 248 24.48 4.07 -22.86
N LYS A 249 25.17 3.74 -23.95
CA LYS A 249 24.72 4.02 -25.32
C LYS A 249 23.34 3.44 -25.61
N VAL A 250 23.09 2.19 -25.20
CA VAL A 250 21.83 1.50 -25.49
C VAL A 250 20.70 2.00 -24.58
N VAL A 251 20.98 2.16 -23.29
CA VAL A 251 19.98 2.65 -22.32
C VAL A 251 19.56 4.09 -22.62
N GLU A 252 20.48 4.98 -23.00
CA GLU A 252 20.17 6.37 -23.36
C GLU A 252 19.31 6.48 -24.62
N ALA A 253 19.50 5.56 -25.58
CA ALA A 253 18.69 5.49 -26.79
C ALA A 253 17.22 5.17 -26.49
N GLY A 254 16.92 4.57 -25.32
CA GLY A 254 15.56 4.27 -24.87
C GLY A 254 14.92 3.08 -25.59
N ASP A 255 15.73 2.22 -26.21
CA ASP A 255 15.29 0.99 -26.85
C ASP A 255 15.23 -0.13 -25.81
N ALA A 256 14.03 -0.36 -25.25
CA ALA A 256 13.84 -1.34 -24.20
C ALA A 256 14.14 -2.77 -24.67
N ASP A 257 13.74 -3.13 -25.90
CA ASP A 257 13.98 -4.46 -26.45
C ASP A 257 15.47 -4.74 -26.59
N ALA A 258 16.26 -3.76 -27.05
CA ALA A 258 17.71 -3.89 -27.15
C ALA A 258 18.38 -4.04 -25.77
N VAL A 259 17.89 -3.33 -24.73
CA VAL A 259 18.39 -3.49 -23.36
C VAL A 259 18.08 -4.89 -22.84
N LEU A 260 16.85 -5.37 -23.02
CA LEU A 260 16.43 -6.70 -22.56
C LEU A 260 17.16 -7.83 -23.27
N ALA A 261 17.41 -7.69 -24.58
CA ALA A 261 18.22 -8.65 -25.33
C ALA A 261 19.67 -8.72 -24.81
N ALA A 262 20.28 -7.57 -24.52
CA ALA A 262 21.65 -7.50 -24.00
C ALA A 262 21.75 -7.94 -22.51
N LEU A 263 20.67 -7.87 -21.74
CA LEU A 263 20.60 -8.46 -20.41
C LEU A 263 20.53 -10.00 -20.48
N ALA A 264 19.78 -10.54 -21.44
CA ALA A 264 19.64 -11.99 -21.63
C ALA A 264 20.92 -12.66 -22.16
N ASP A 265 21.69 -11.97 -23.00
CA ASP A 265 22.98 -12.42 -23.53
C ASP A 265 24.03 -11.28 -23.46
N PRO A 266 24.67 -11.07 -22.28
CA PRO A 266 25.60 -9.96 -22.07
C PRO A 266 26.78 -9.96 -23.05
N PRO A 267 26.88 -8.99 -23.98
CA PRO A 267 27.89 -9.02 -25.04
C PRO A 267 29.30 -8.64 -24.57
N ASP A 268 29.43 -8.01 -23.39
CA ASP A 268 30.70 -7.59 -22.83
C ASP A 268 30.67 -7.51 -21.29
N LYS A 269 31.82 -7.24 -20.68
CA LYS A 269 31.97 -7.13 -19.21
C LYS A 269 31.14 -6.01 -18.58
N GLY A 270 30.84 -4.96 -19.32
CA GLY A 270 29.99 -3.87 -18.85
C GLY A 270 28.53 -4.29 -18.76
N TRP A 271 28.06 -5.02 -19.78
CA TRP A 271 26.74 -5.64 -19.75
C TRP A 271 26.62 -6.73 -18.70
N GLN A 272 27.66 -7.54 -18.48
CA GLN A 272 27.66 -8.51 -17.37
C GLN A 272 27.48 -7.81 -16.03
N ALA A 273 28.25 -6.76 -15.75
CA ALA A 273 28.14 -6.01 -14.50
C ALA A 273 26.76 -5.33 -14.33
N PHE A 274 26.13 -4.92 -15.44
CA PHE A 274 24.78 -4.37 -15.42
C PHE A 274 23.72 -5.45 -15.19
N ALA A 275 23.86 -6.62 -15.82
CA ALA A 275 22.99 -7.78 -15.65
C ALA A 275 23.00 -8.29 -14.20
N ASP A 276 24.17 -8.40 -13.56
CA ASP A 276 24.27 -8.84 -12.17
C ASP A 276 23.47 -7.93 -11.21
N GLU A 277 23.56 -6.61 -11.39
CA GLU A 277 22.81 -5.63 -10.56
C GLU A 277 21.33 -5.55 -10.94
N TRP A 278 21.01 -5.81 -12.20
CA TRP A 278 19.65 -5.90 -12.71
C TRP A 278 18.91 -7.11 -12.11
N ASP A 279 19.53 -8.28 -12.11
CA ASP A 279 18.94 -9.50 -11.56
C ASP A 279 18.67 -9.34 -10.06
N GLU A 280 19.60 -8.73 -9.32
CA GLU A 280 19.39 -8.40 -7.91
C GLU A 280 18.23 -7.40 -7.72
N PHE A 281 18.09 -6.41 -8.61
CA PHE A 281 16.98 -5.47 -8.57
C PHE A 281 15.63 -6.17 -8.82
N ILE A 282 15.53 -6.99 -9.86
CA ILE A 282 14.30 -7.74 -10.19
C ILE A 282 13.98 -8.75 -9.10
N PHE A 283 14.98 -9.43 -8.54
CA PHE A 283 14.78 -10.32 -7.40
C PHE A 283 14.20 -9.56 -6.19
N ARG A 284 14.74 -8.38 -5.84
CA ARG A 284 14.24 -7.64 -4.67
C ARG A 284 12.94 -6.88 -4.89
N TYR A 285 12.70 -6.36 -6.10
CA TYR A 285 11.62 -5.40 -6.34
C TYR A 285 10.77 -5.71 -7.58
N GLY A 286 11.07 -6.78 -8.30
CA GLY A 286 10.33 -7.15 -9.51
C GLY A 286 8.85 -7.42 -9.27
N PHE A 287 8.42 -7.74 -8.04
CA PHE A 287 7.01 -7.92 -7.68
C PHE A 287 6.20 -6.61 -7.65
N ARG A 288 6.86 -5.46 -7.78
CA ARG A 288 6.24 -4.13 -7.76
C ARG A 288 5.68 -3.77 -9.12
N VAL A 289 4.66 -2.91 -9.14
CA VAL A 289 4.08 -2.30 -10.35
C VAL A 289 3.10 -1.17 -9.97
N GLN A 290 2.68 -0.34 -10.92
CA GLN A 290 1.49 0.49 -10.68
C GLN A 290 0.24 -0.40 -10.68
N GLY A 291 -0.49 -0.42 -9.56
CA GLY A 291 -1.66 -1.30 -9.41
C GLY A 291 -1.31 -2.70 -8.89
N GLU A 292 -0.32 -2.82 -7.99
CA GLU A 292 0.15 -4.09 -7.35
C GLU A 292 -0.98 -4.93 -6.73
N ALA A 293 -2.11 -4.29 -6.44
CA ALA A 293 -3.30 -4.92 -5.88
C ALA A 293 -4.08 -5.75 -6.92
N ASP A 294 -3.94 -5.51 -8.22
CA ASP A 294 -4.61 -6.29 -9.27
C ASP A 294 -3.69 -7.41 -9.78
N PRO A 295 -4.00 -8.69 -9.50
CA PRO A 295 -3.16 -9.82 -9.91
C PRO A 295 -3.15 -10.06 -11.44
N THR A 296 -3.91 -9.28 -12.21
CA THR A 296 -3.90 -9.34 -13.67
C THR A 296 -2.92 -8.34 -14.30
N VAL A 297 -2.34 -7.44 -13.50
CA VAL A 297 -1.34 -6.48 -13.97
C VAL A 297 0.04 -7.14 -13.95
N PRO A 298 0.79 -7.16 -15.06
CA PRO A 298 2.11 -7.75 -15.09
C PRO A 298 3.07 -6.96 -14.22
N ASP A 299 3.77 -7.64 -13.32
CA ASP A 299 4.77 -7.00 -12.45
C ASP A 299 6.06 -6.68 -13.21
N TRP A 300 6.99 -5.96 -12.58
CA TRP A 300 8.28 -5.62 -13.21
C TRP A 300 9.18 -6.83 -13.52
N SER A 301 8.93 -8.00 -12.92
CA SER A 301 9.61 -9.25 -13.30
C SER A 301 9.03 -9.83 -14.59
N GLU A 302 7.73 -9.63 -14.83
CA GLU A 302 7.00 -10.12 -16.01
C GLU A 302 7.13 -9.17 -17.21
N ASP A 303 7.02 -7.86 -16.97
CA ASP A 303 7.29 -6.80 -17.96
C ASP A 303 8.23 -5.73 -17.36
N PRO A 304 9.55 -5.88 -17.54
CA PRO A 304 10.54 -4.94 -17.02
C PRO A 304 10.67 -3.64 -17.82
N THR A 305 9.86 -3.41 -18.87
CA THR A 305 9.98 -2.23 -19.74
C THR A 305 9.96 -0.92 -18.94
N PHE A 306 9.10 -0.85 -17.92
CA PHE A 306 9.06 0.30 -17.01
C PHE A 306 10.40 0.50 -16.28
N VAL A 307 11.02 -0.57 -15.77
CA VAL A 307 12.31 -0.50 -15.07
C VAL A 307 13.39 0.06 -15.99
N VAL A 308 13.45 -0.38 -17.26
CA VAL A 308 14.40 0.18 -18.25
C VAL A 308 14.21 1.69 -18.40
N SER A 309 12.96 2.14 -18.53
CA SER A 309 12.65 3.58 -18.64
C SER A 309 13.06 4.37 -17.40
N GLN A 310 12.93 3.76 -16.22
CA GLN A 310 13.31 4.38 -14.95
C GLN A 310 14.82 4.45 -14.79
N VAL A 311 15.58 3.42 -15.21
CA VAL A 311 17.05 3.47 -15.23
C VAL A 311 17.52 4.63 -16.10
N ARG A 312 16.96 4.77 -17.32
CA ARG A 312 17.26 5.90 -18.22
C ARG A 312 16.95 7.25 -17.55
N SER A 313 15.80 7.37 -16.89
CA SER A 313 15.42 8.60 -16.18
C SER A 313 16.39 8.91 -15.03
N MET A 314 16.80 7.91 -14.27
CA MET A 314 17.77 8.04 -13.17
C MET A 314 19.20 8.36 -13.67
N MET A 315 19.55 7.97 -14.89
CA MET A 315 20.82 8.32 -15.51
C MET A 315 20.95 9.84 -15.70
N ALA A 316 19.84 10.53 -15.99
CA ALA A 316 19.79 11.97 -16.24
C ALA A 316 19.85 12.84 -14.96
N LEU A 317 19.68 12.23 -13.78
CA LEU A 317 19.71 12.97 -12.51
C LEU A 317 21.13 13.40 -12.14
N THR A 318 21.24 14.60 -11.56
CA THR A 318 22.48 15.02 -10.91
C THR A 318 22.59 14.41 -9.50
N PRO A 319 23.77 14.36 -8.89
CA PRO A 319 23.90 13.89 -7.50
C PRO A 319 23.02 14.65 -6.50
N ALA A 320 22.74 15.94 -6.75
CA ALA A 320 21.89 16.77 -5.90
C ALA A 320 20.39 16.41 -6.01
N ASP A 321 19.98 15.83 -7.13
CA ASP A 321 18.61 15.39 -7.42
C ASP A 321 18.41 13.88 -7.18
N SER A 322 19.42 13.21 -6.60
CA SER A 322 19.33 11.78 -6.30
C SER A 322 18.27 11.48 -5.23
N PRO A 323 17.62 10.30 -5.26
CA PRO A 323 16.68 9.90 -4.20
C PRO A 323 17.28 10.00 -2.80
N ALA A 324 18.56 9.64 -2.64
CA ALA A 324 19.28 9.77 -1.39
C ALA A 324 19.42 11.24 -0.92
N ALA A 325 19.67 12.17 -1.84
CA ALA A 325 19.73 13.61 -1.52
C ALA A 325 18.35 14.15 -1.09
N HIS A 326 17.28 13.74 -1.77
CA HIS A 326 15.90 14.10 -1.37
C HIS A 326 15.53 13.56 0.02
N ILE A 327 15.84 12.29 0.31
CA ILE A 327 15.62 11.69 1.64
C ILE A 327 16.40 12.46 2.71
N LYS A 328 17.68 12.76 2.46
CA LYS A 328 18.52 13.53 3.39
C LYS A 328 17.95 14.93 3.64
N LYS A 329 17.46 15.61 2.59
CA LYS A 329 16.83 16.93 2.71
C LYS A 329 15.53 16.87 3.51
N ALA A 330 14.67 15.89 3.26
CA ALA A 330 13.43 15.68 4.00
C ALA A 330 13.70 15.43 5.50
N ALA A 331 14.67 14.56 5.81
CA ALA A 331 15.08 14.29 7.18
C ALA A 331 15.63 15.55 7.90
N ALA A 332 16.46 16.34 7.22
CA ALA A 332 16.99 17.59 7.78
C ALA A 332 15.87 18.63 8.02
N ASN A 333 14.89 18.72 7.12
CA ASN A 333 13.74 19.61 7.29
C ASN A 333 12.87 19.18 8.48
N ARG A 334 12.62 17.87 8.63
CA ARG A 334 11.91 17.33 9.81
C ARG A 334 12.61 17.71 11.11
N VAL A 335 13.93 17.53 11.22
CA VAL A 335 14.69 17.88 12.44
C VAL A 335 14.62 19.37 12.76
N LYS A 336 14.63 20.24 11.75
CA LYS A 336 14.44 21.69 11.95
C LYS A 336 13.03 21.99 12.46
N LEU A 337 12.01 21.37 11.87
CA LEU A 337 10.62 21.53 12.27
C LEU A 337 10.39 21.03 13.70
N GLU A 338 10.97 19.89 14.07
CA GLU A 338 10.88 19.36 15.44
C GLU A 338 11.43 20.35 16.47
N LYS A 339 12.58 20.98 16.19
CA LYS A 339 13.15 22.01 17.08
C LYS A 339 12.24 23.23 17.22
N ALA A 340 11.61 23.66 16.12
CA ALA A 340 10.70 24.80 16.14
C ALA A 340 9.44 24.50 16.97
N VAL A 341 8.83 23.34 16.76
CA VAL A 341 7.63 22.89 17.49
C VAL A 341 7.90 22.68 18.98
N ARG A 342 9.12 22.27 19.37
CA ARG A 342 9.49 22.13 20.79
C ARG A 342 9.80 23.46 21.48
N ALA A 343 10.02 24.53 20.71
CA ALA A 343 10.39 25.85 21.23
C ALA A 343 9.20 26.83 21.31
N SER A 344 8.08 26.52 20.66
CA SER A 344 6.79 27.20 20.80
C SER A 344 6.08 26.80 22.07
#